data_AF-A0A1I6W3R3-F1
#
_entry.id   AF-A0A1I6W3R3-F1
#
_cell.length_a   1.000
_cell.length_b   1.000
_cell.length_c   1.000
_cell.angle_alpha   90.00
_cell.angle_beta   90.00
_cell.angle_gamma   90.00
#
_symmetry.space_group_name_H-M   'P 1'
#
loop_
_entity.id
_entity.type
_entity.pdbx_description
1 polymer ?
#
loop_
_entity_poly.entity_id
_entity_poly.type
_entity_poly.pdbx_seq_one_letter_code
_entity_poly.pdbx_strand_id
1 'polypeptide(L)'
;MTGDRPEAACVVPEWLSRERRKRDIYPGDPYYRDAWDDLTTLLGAGRDTAERLHRVAPLIVKADMVAVRGGAGLLPAVRAAGFVPVAWSRFRFNRHITRELWRYQLNIATRERIDVMDMIMPVGESLYILLRDTVESEVPATARLSEMKGPTRPEDREPHHLRWIPGAARASVLTYIHVSDEPADILRELGVFFDGPERRRLLAALDSRQDVTRQVRAALADVEAGTEASDLCWQPALDRLEAQLSGRPDGAELATLLQRVRSGRSKDWRSLLALADALGLRWSHWDRVAVAAQLSARHLAAEPVIPDVNRSFWSPGSPVPAGDRIPAVPVDPGGG
;
A
#
# COMPACT_ATOMS: atom_id res chain seq x y z
N MET A 1 42.63 20.45 8.46
CA MET A 1 41.34 21.09 8.16
C MET A 1 40.85 20.57 6.82
N THR A 2 40.17 19.43 6.83
CA THR A 2 39.43 18.91 5.68
C THR A 2 38.23 19.82 5.48
N GLY A 3 38.22 20.59 4.39
CA GLY A 3 37.11 21.48 4.09
C GLY A 3 35.82 20.68 3.97
N ASP A 4 34.80 21.09 4.72
CA ASP A 4 33.43 20.63 4.54
C ASP A 4 33.05 20.86 3.09
N ARG A 5 32.96 19.78 2.31
CA ARG A 5 32.15 19.84 1.10
C ARG A 5 30.73 20.06 1.59
N PRO A 6 30.02 21.10 1.11
CA PRO A 6 28.60 21.24 1.41
C PRO A 6 27.90 19.93 1.06
N GLU A 7 27.05 19.46 1.97
CA GLU A 7 26.23 18.26 1.76
C GLU A 7 25.56 18.40 0.40
N ALA A 8 25.89 17.50 -0.53
CA ALA A 8 25.33 17.57 -1.88
C ALA A 8 23.81 17.43 -1.75
N ALA A 9 23.06 18.42 -2.26
CA ALA A 9 21.62 18.40 -2.16
C ALA A 9 21.07 17.09 -2.74
N CYS A 10 20.25 16.39 -1.96
CA CYS A 10 19.53 15.21 -2.42
C CYS A 10 18.69 15.60 -3.66
N VAL A 11 18.67 14.75 -4.68
CA VAL A 11 17.90 14.97 -5.91
C VAL A 11 17.13 13.70 -6.26
N VAL A 12 16.03 13.87 -6.98
CA VAL A 12 15.30 12.75 -7.62
C VAL A 12 15.46 12.92 -9.13
N PRO A 13 16.38 12.19 -9.76
CA PRO A 13 16.54 12.26 -11.20
C PRO A 13 15.31 11.76 -11.96
N GLU A 14 15.17 12.16 -13.23
CA GLU A 14 14.06 11.71 -14.08
C GLU A 14 14.04 10.19 -14.32
N TRP A 15 15.19 9.53 -14.22
CA TRP A 15 15.27 8.08 -14.30
C TRP A 15 14.69 7.40 -13.04
N LEU A 16 14.50 8.12 -11.93
CA LEU A 16 13.78 7.59 -10.76
C LEU A 16 12.29 7.91 -10.76
N SER A 17 11.91 9.09 -11.28
CA SER A 17 10.52 9.54 -11.29
C SER A 17 10.25 10.42 -12.49
N ARG A 18 9.24 10.06 -13.28
CA ARG A 18 8.67 10.88 -14.34
C ARG A 18 7.65 11.88 -13.80
N GLU A 19 7.09 11.66 -12.61
CA GLU A 19 6.23 12.65 -11.94
C GLU A 19 7.03 13.81 -11.36
N ARG A 20 6.71 15.03 -11.83
CA ARG A 20 7.41 16.26 -11.44
C ARG A 20 7.21 16.58 -9.95
N ARG A 21 5.99 16.41 -9.42
CA ARG A 21 5.71 16.69 -8.01
C ARG A 21 6.53 15.79 -7.06
N LYS A 22 6.75 14.51 -7.42
CA LYS A 22 7.67 13.65 -6.66
C LYS A 22 9.08 14.20 -6.70
N ARG A 23 9.57 14.62 -7.87
CA ARG A 23 10.92 15.20 -8.00
C ARG A 23 11.11 16.48 -7.19
N ASP A 24 10.06 17.29 -7.07
CA ASP A 24 10.10 18.54 -6.29
C ASP A 24 9.99 18.26 -4.77
N ILE A 25 9.25 17.24 -4.34
CA ILE A 25 8.94 16.98 -2.92
C ILE A 25 9.92 16.01 -2.24
N TYR A 26 10.24 14.88 -2.86
CA TYR A 26 11.05 13.81 -2.23
C TYR A 26 12.47 14.24 -1.81
N PRO A 27 13.15 15.19 -2.47
CA PRO A 27 14.42 15.72 -1.97
C PRO A 27 14.36 16.26 -0.54
N GLY A 28 13.20 16.74 -0.11
CA GLY A 28 12.96 17.22 1.26
C GLY A 28 12.32 16.17 2.20
N ASP A 29 11.97 14.98 1.71
CA ASP A 29 11.39 13.92 2.54
C ASP A 29 12.52 13.14 3.24
N PRO A 30 12.57 13.12 4.59
CA PRO A 30 13.64 12.44 5.32
C PRO A 30 13.71 10.94 5.03
N TYR A 31 12.58 10.28 4.77
CA TYR A 31 12.57 8.85 4.46
C TYR A 31 13.21 8.55 3.10
N TYR A 32 13.02 9.44 2.12
CA TYR A 32 13.71 9.31 0.83
C TYR A 32 15.21 9.61 0.99
N ARG A 33 15.58 10.68 1.71
CA ARG A 33 16.98 11.08 1.92
C ARG A 33 17.80 9.97 2.58
N ASP A 34 17.29 9.40 3.68
CA ASP A 34 17.96 8.32 4.39
C ASP A 34 18.24 7.11 3.48
N ALA A 35 17.26 6.74 2.65
CA ALA A 35 17.39 5.64 1.71
C ALA A 35 18.31 5.97 0.53
N TRP A 36 18.29 7.23 0.07
CA TRP A 36 19.17 7.74 -0.97
C TRP A 36 20.64 7.74 -0.53
N ASP A 37 20.92 8.17 0.70
CA ASP A 37 22.28 8.20 1.26
C ASP A 37 22.81 6.77 1.46
N ASP A 38 21.98 5.85 1.95
CA ASP A 38 22.33 4.43 2.04
C ASP A 38 22.59 3.82 0.65
N LEU A 39 21.74 4.11 -0.34
CA LEU A 39 21.89 3.62 -1.72
C LEU A 39 23.20 4.14 -2.34
N THR A 40 23.45 5.44 -2.24
CA THR A 40 24.63 6.08 -2.86
C THR A 40 25.92 5.65 -2.17
N THR A 41 25.89 5.40 -0.87
CA THR A 41 27.02 4.83 -0.12
C THR A 41 27.31 3.39 -0.56
N LEU A 42 26.26 2.58 -0.75
CA LEU A 42 26.41 1.16 -1.10
C LEU A 42 26.75 0.90 -2.57
N LEU A 43 26.10 1.63 -3.48
CA LEU A 43 26.09 1.34 -4.92
C LEU A 43 26.53 2.52 -5.79
N GLY A 44 26.73 3.70 -5.20
CA GLY A 44 26.98 4.94 -5.95
C GLY A 44 25.71 5.54 -6.57
N ALA A 45 25.85 6.72 -7.19
CA ALA A 45 24.75 7.47 -7.82
C ALA A 45 24.78 7.41 -9.36
N GLY A 46 25.39 6.37 -9.94
CA GLY A 46 25.66 6.26 -11.37
C GLY A 46 24.55 5.58 -12.18
N ARG A 47 24.77 5.47 -13.50
CA ARG A 47 23.88 4.75 -14.44
C ARG A 47 23.64 3.31 -14.00
N ASP A 48 24.66 2.61 -13.51
CA ASP A 48 24.53 1.24 -13.04
C ASP A 48 23.46 1.13 -11.95
N THR A 49 23.46 2.04 -10.95
CA THR A 49 22.43 2.08 -9.91
C THR A 49 21.02 2.27 -10.46
N ALA A 50 20.88 3.11 -11.50
CA ALA A 50 19.61 3.31 -12.18
C ALA A 50 19.09 2.02 -12.84
N GLU A 51 19.97 1.32 -13.57
CA GLU A 51 19.63 0.06 -14.22
C GLU A 51 19.20 -1.03 -13.21
N ARG A 52 19.83 -1.05 -12.02
CA ARG A 52 19.46 -1.99 -10.95
C ARG A 52 18.08 -1.70 -10.37
N LEU A 53 17.79 -0.44 -10.06
CA LEU A 53 16.47 -0.01 -9.57
C LEU A 53 15.36 -0.21 -10.61
N HIS A 54 15.67 -0.05 -11.90
CA HIS A 54 14.71 -0.30 -12.99
C HIS A 54 14.34 -1.78 -13.13
N ARG A 55 15.18 -2.70 -12.65
CA ARG A 55 14.96 -4.14 -12.75
C ARG A 55 14.23 -4.74 -11.55
N VAL A 56 13.88 -3.95 -10.55
CA VAL A 56 13.19 -4.43 -9.34
C VAL A 56 11.91 -3.67 -9.04
N ALA A 57 11.00 -4.35 -8.35
CA ALA A 57 9.77 -3.75 -7.85
C ALA A 57 9.40 -4.38 -6.51
N PRO A 58 9.07 -3.59 -5.48
CA PRO A 58 8.54 -4.13 -4.25
C PRO A 58 7.05 -4.48 -4.38
N LEU A 59 6.69 -5.59 -3.76
CA LEU A 59 5.34 -6.04 -3.54
C LEU A 59 5.14 -6.20 -2.04
N ILE A 60 4.18 -5.46 -1.50
CA ILE A 60 3.79 -5.53 -0.10
C ILE A 60 2.51 -6.33 0.02
N VAL A 61 2.57 -7.40 0.80
CA VAL A 61 1.42 -8.21 1.21
C VAL A 61 0.91 -7.64 2.53
N LYS A 62 -0.31 -7.09 2.51
CA LYS A 62 -0.93 -6.45 3.67
C LYS A 62 -1.74 -7.46 4.49
N ALA A 63 -2.16 -7.06 5.70
CA ALA A 63 -2.93 -7.91 6.59
C ALA A 63 -4.28 -8.40 6.01
N ASP A 64 -4.97 -7.61 5.19
CA ASP A 64 -6.21 -8.04 4.51
C ASP A 64 -5.95 -9.18 3.51
N MET A 65 -4.77 -9.24 2.88
CA MET A 65 -4.36 -10.37 2.02
C MET A 65 -4.08 -11.64 2.81
N VAL A 66 -3.46 -11.50 3.97
CA VAL A 66 -3.13 -12.60 4.89
C VAL A 66 -4.42 -13.23 5.44
N ALA A 67 -5.40 -12.40 5.80
CA ALA A 67 -6.70 -12.84 6.32
C ALA A 67 -7.44 -13.75 5.31
N VAL A 68 -7.40 -13.38 4.02
CA VAL A 68 -8.07 -14.15 2.94
C VAL A 68 -7.25 -15.33 2.44
N ARG A 69 -6.08 -15.62 3.02
CA ARG A 69 -5.17 -16.70 2.58
C ARG A 69 -4.77 -16.57 1.10
N GLY A 70 -4.66 -15.33 0.62
CA GLY A 70 -4.48 -15.07 -0.81
C GLY A 70 -3.06 -15.32 -1.31
N GLY A 71 -2.07 -15.58 -0.44
CA GLY A 71 -0.68 -15.80 -0.82
C GLY A 71 -0.49 -16.96 -1.80
N ALA A 72 -1.33 -17.99 -1.67
CA ALA A 72 -1.31 -19.16 -2.56
C ALA A 72 -1.59 -18.81 -4.03
N GLY A 73 -2.46 -17.83 -4.30
CA GLY A 73 -2.80 -17.37 -5.65
C GLY A 73 -1.90 -16.26 -6.19
N LEU A 74 -1.52 -15.31 -5.33
CA LEU A 74 -0.75 -14.13 -5.75
C LEU A 74 0.64 -14.49 -6.27
N LEU A 75 1.41 -15.27 -5.51
CA LEU A 75 2.81 -15.51 -5.84
C LEU A 75 3.01 -16.27 -7.16
N PRO A 76 2.22 -17.32 -7.48
CA PRO A 76 2.23 -17.91 -8.82
C PRO A 76 1.93 -16.90 -9.93
N ALA A 77 0.93 -16.02 -9.75
CA ALA A 77 0.56 -15.04 -10.76
C ALA A 77 1.67 -14.00 -11.02
N VAL A 78 2.29 -13.51 -9.95
CA VAL A 78 3.45 -12.60 -10.02
C VAL A 78 4.62 -13.27 -10.76
N ARG A 79 4.91 -14.54 -10.46
CA ARG A 79 5.95 -15.30 -11.15
C ARG A 79 5.63 -15.57 -12.62
N ALA A 80 4.39 -15.91 -12.93
CA ALA A 80 3.96 -16.14 -14.31
C ALA A 80 4.14 -14.90 -15.19
N ALA A 81 4.07 -13.71 -14.59
CA ALA A 81 4.32 -12.44 -15.26
C ALA A 81 5.80 -12.03 -15.36
N GLY A 82 6.73 -12.90 -14.93
CA GLY A 82 8.17 -12.66 -15.01
C GLY A 82 8.77 -11.96 -13.79
N PHE A 83 8.10 -11.93 -12.64
CA PHE A 83 8.67 -11.37 -11.41
C PHE A 83 9.12 -12.46 -10.44
N VAL A 84 10.40 -12.45 -10.08
CA VAL A 84 11.01 -13.43 -9.18
C VAL A 84 11.42 -12.76 -7.87
N PRO A 85 10.97 -13.25 -6.70
CA PRO A 85 11.46 -12.77 -5.41
C PRO A 85 12.97 -12.94 -5.25
N VAL A 86 13.65 -11.87 -4.83
CA VAL A 86 15.12 -11.85 -4.60
C VAL A 86 15.50 -11.47 -3.18
N ALA A 87 14.62 -10.76 -2.46
CA ALA A 87 14.72 -10.54 -1.02
C ALA A 87 13.32 -10.30 -0.44
N TRP A 88 13.22 -10.41 0.88
CA TRP A 88 11.98 -10.11 1.59
C TRP A 88 12.27 -9.71 3.03
N SER A 89 11.28 -9.08 3.67
CA SER A 89 11.26 -8.78 5.10
C SER A 89 9.84 -8.91 5.65
N ARG A 90 9.74 -9.27 6.93
CA ARG A 90 8.49 -9.29 7.69
C ARG A 90 8.42 -8.01 8.51
N PHE A 91 7.27 -7.36 8.52
CA PHE A 91 7.05 -6.16 9.30
C PHE A 91 5.62 -6.09 9.80
N ARG A 92 5.34 -5.15 10.72
CA ARG A 92 3.99 -4.81 11.14
C ARG A 92 3.73 -3.37 10.81
N PHE A 93 2.60 -3.10 10.17
CA PHE A 93 2.13 -1.73 10.10
C PHE A 93 1.83 -1.23 11.50
N ASN A 94 2.19 0.02 11.75
CA ASN A 94 1.60 0.81 12.82
C ASN A 94 0.90 2.02 12.19
N ARG A 95 0.27 2.83 13.03
CA ARG A 95 -0.37 4.08 12.60
C ARG A 95 0.58 4.99 11.83
N HIS A 96 1.83 5.13 12.29
CA HIS A 96 2.82 6.03 11.68
C HIS A 96 3.29 5.54 10.32
N ILE A 97 3.68 4.27 10.18
CA ILE A 97 4.05 3.65 8.89
C ILE A 97 2.90 3.80 7.90
N THR A 98 1.66 3.53 8.33
CA THR A 98 0.47 3.71 7.50
C THR A 98 0.35 5.17 7.04
N ARG A 99 0.53 6.15 7.93
CA ARG A 99 0.33 7.56 7.57
C ARG A 99 1.44 8.08 6.68
N GLU A 100 2.67 7.65 6.90
CA GLU A 100 3.82 8.06 6.09
C GLU A 100 3.86 7.38 4.74
N LEU A 101 3.44 6.11 4.63
CA LEU A 101 3.36 5.42 3.35
C LEU A 101 2.40 6.12 2.39
N TRP A 102 1.23 6.52 2.88
CA TRP A 102 0.20 7.19 2.08
C TRP A 102 0.13 8.71 2.29
N ARG A 103 1.20 9.35 2.80
CA ARG A 103 1.21 10.77 3.19
C ARG A 103 0.64 11.69 2.12
N TYR A 104 0.99 11.43 0.86
CA TYR A 104 0.62 12.27 -0.28
C TYR A 104 -0.73 11.91 -0.94
N GLN A 105 -1.35 10.81 -0.52
CA GLN A 105 -2.67 10.37 -0.98
C GLN A 105 -3.74 10.45 0.11
N LEU A 106 -3.36 10.53 1.39
CA LEU A 106 -4.31 10.64 2.50
C LEU A 106 -5.03 11.98 2.56
N ASN A 107 -4.54 13.02 1.88
CA ASN A 107 -5.23 14.31 1.79
C ASN A 107 -6.59 14.21 1.09
N ILE A 108 -6.80 13.20 0.24
CA ILE A 108 -8.08 12.92 -0.41
C ILE A 108 -8.86 11.79 0.25
N ALA A 109 -8.33 11.14 1.28
CA ALA A 109 -9.05 10.09 1.99
C ALA A 109 -10.03 10.70 3.01
N THR A 110 -11.26 10.17 3.07
CA THR A 110 -12.18 10.57 4.14
C THR A 110 -11.66 10.09 5.50
N ARG A 111 -12.16 10.71 6.59
CA ARG A 111 -11.86 10.23 7.94
C ARG A 111 -12.30 8.77 8.14
N GLU A 112 -13.41 8.36 7.53
CA GLU A 112 -13.88 6.98 7.63
C GLU A 112 -12.93 5.99 6.96
N ARG A 113 -12.48 6.28 5.74
CA ARG A 113 -11.52 5.44 5.04
C ARG A 113 -10.25 5.28 5.85
N ILE A 114 -9.80 6.38 6.46
CA ILE A 114 -8.67 6.41 7.38
C ILE A 114 -8.90 5.50 8.60
N ASP A 115 -10.06 5.57 9.24
CA ASP A 115 -10.36 4.73 10.40
C ASP A 115 -10.38 3.24 10.02
N VAL A 116 -10.92 2.89 8.84
CA VAL A 116 -10.90 1.52 8.35
C VAL A 116 -9.48 1.04 8.03
N MET A 117 -8.61 1.90 7.48
CA MET A 117 -7.20 1.58 7.31
C MET A 117 -6.53 1.27 8.66
N ASP A 118 -6.84 2.04 9.71
CA ASP A 118 -6.32 1.80 11.06
C ASP A 118 -6.88 0.49 11.68
N MET A 119 -8.02 -0.02 11.21
CA MET A 119 -8.51 -1.35 11.58
C MET A 119 -7.78 -2.48 10.82
N ILE A 120 -7.44 -2.26 9.56
CA ILE A 120 -6.85 -3.30 8.69
C ILE A 120 -5.36 -3.47 8.97
N MET A 121 -4.59 -2.39 8.91
CA MET A 121 -3.13 -2.48 8.77
C MET A 121 -2.44 -3.08 10.01
N PRO A 122 -2.76 -2.66 11.25
CA PRO A 122 -1.97 -3.07 12.43
C PRO A 122 -2.27 -4.48 12.96
N VAL A 123 -3.38 -5.10 12.53
CA VAL A 123 -3.91 -6.32 13.16
C VAL A 123 -2.98 -7.52 13.01
N GLY A 124 -2.20 -7.56 11.94
CA GLY A 124 -1.35 -8.71 11.61
C GLY A 124 0.00 -8.29 11.06
N GLU A 125 0.80 -9.32 10.78
CA GLU A 125 2.07 -9.14 10.10
C GLU A 125 1.87 -9.02 8.59
N SER A 126 2.82 -8.37 7.95
CA SER A 126 2.84 -8.09 6.53
C SER A 126 4.23 -8.44 5.99
N LEU A 127 4.31 -8.68 4.69
CA LEU A 127 5.59 -8.96 4.03
C LEU A 127 5.90 -7.88 3.01
N TYR A 128 7.14 -7.41 3.02
CA TYR A 128 7.74 -6.67 1.93
C TYR A 128 8.55 -7.67 1.09
N ILE A 129 8.27 -7.75 -0.20
CA ILE A 129 8.93 -8.68 -1.11
C ILE A 129 9.57 -7.87 -2.22
N LEU A 130 10.89 -7.90 -2.31
CA LEU A 130 11.61 -7.32 -3.43
C LEU A 130 11.60 -8.32 -4.58
N LEU A 131 10.98 -7.93 -5.69
CA LEU A 131 10.88 -8.74 -6.90
C LEU A 131 11.86 -8.22 -7.93
N ARG A 132 12.55 -9.14 -8.62
CA ARG A 132 13.30 -8.85 -9.83
C ARG A 132 12.47 -9.18 -11.05
N ASP A 133 12.40 -8.25 -11.99
CA ASP A 133 11.81 -8.46 -13.30
C ASP A 133 12.79 -9.26 -14.17
N THR A 134 12.32 -10.37 -14.73
CA THR A 134 13.10 -11.25 -15.60
C THR A 134 12.86 -10.96 -17.08
N VAL A 135 11.93 -10.08 -17.41
CA VAL A 135 11.63 -9.68 -18.77
C VAL A 135 12.41 -8.40 -19.09
N GLU A 136 13.13 -8.41 -20.21
CA GLU A 136 13.86 -7.24 -20.69
C GLU A 136 12.86 -6.17 -21.17
N SER A 137 12.92 -4.98 -20.60
CA SER A 137 12.04 -3.87 -20.92
C SER A 137 12.73 -2.53 -20.65
N GLU A 138 12.40 -1.51 -21.44
CA GLU A 138 12.78 -0.11 -21.16
C GLU A 138 11.86 0.53 -20.10
N VAL A 139 10.72 -0.10 -19.81
CA VAL A 139 9.81 0.34 -18.76
C VAL A 139 10.28 -0.24 -17.42
N PRO A 140 10.44 0.59 -16.36
CA PRO A 140 10.83 0.08 -15.06
C PRO A 140 9.88 -1.00 -14.52
N ALA A 141 10.45 -1.97 -13.82
CA ALA A 141 9.75 -3.05 -13.16
C ALA A 141 8.61 -2.55 -12.25
N THR A 142 8.79 -1.42 -11.54
CA THR A 142 7.74 -0.80 -10.70
C THR A 142 6.53 -0.40 -11.52
N ALA A 143 6.73 0.26 -12.67
CA ALA A 143 5.66 0.72 -13.52
C ALA A 143 4.91 -0.45 -14.17
N ARG A 144 5.63 -1.51 -14.58
CA ARG A 144 5.01 -2.75 -15.06
C ARG A 144 4.19 -3.45 -14.00
N LEU A 145 4.73 -3.60 -12.78
CA LEU A 145 4.02 -4.25 -11.69
C LEU A 145 2.82 -3.42 -11.22
N SER A 146 2.92 -2.09 -11.25
CA SER A 146 1.82 -1.18 -10.90
C SER A 146 0.67 -1.21 -11.91
N GLU A 147 0.94 -1.39 -13.20
CA GLU A 147 -0.11 -1.67 -14.17
C GLU A 147 -0.83 -2.99 -13.86
N MET A 148 -0.07 -4.06 -13.61
CA MET A 148 -0.65 -5.37 -13.27
C MET A 148 -1.41 -5.38 -11.94
N LYS A 149 -1.02 -4.54 -10.97
CA LYS A 149 -1.74 -4.34 -9.70
C LYS A 149 -3.23 -4.09 -9.95
N GLY A 150 -3.54 -3.35 -11.01
CA GLY A 150 -4.90 -2.97 -11.40
C GLY A 150 -5.47 -1.83 -10.56
N PRO A 151 -6.67 -1.34 -10.92
CA PRO A 151 -7.23 -0.11 -10.37
C PRO A 151 -7.65 -0.23 -8.90
N THR A 152 -7.64 0.92 -8.22
CA THR A 152 -8.05 1.02 -6.81
C THR A 152 -9.55 0.79 -6.64
N ARG A 153 -10.36 1.27 -7.60
CA ARG A 153 -11.81 1.09 -7.63
C ARG A 153 -12.15 -0.37 -7.94
N PRO A 154 -12.88 -1.09 -7.08
CA PRO A 154 -13.18 -2.49 -7.29
C PRO A 154 -13.97 -2.78 -8.56
N GLU A 155 -14.87 -1.88 -8.95
CA GLU A 155 -15.68 -1.98 -10.16
C GLU A 155 -14.87 -1.96 -11.48
N ASP A 156 -13.66 -1.41 -11.45
CA ASP A 156 -12.78 -1.31 -12.62
C ASP A 156 -11.79 -2.50 -12.69
N ARG A 157 -11.81 -3.41 -11.71
CA ARG A 157 -10.86 -4.53 -11.64
C ARG A 157 -11.34 -5.69 -12.51
N GLU A 158 -10.46 -6.14 -13.39
CA GLU A 158 -10.60 -7.39 -14.14
C GLU A 158 -9.93 -8.61 -13.48
N PRO A 159 -10.30 -9.86 -13.88
CA PRO A 159 -9.77 -11.10 -13.30
C PRO A 159 -8.25 -11.26 -13.33
N HIS A 160 -7.58 -10.63 -14.29
CA HIS A 160 -6.13 -10.73 -14.46
C HIS A 160 -5.34 -9.77 -13.54
N HIS A 161 -6.00 -8.78 -12.94
CA HIS A 161 -5.34 -7.83 -12.05
C HIS A 161 -4.95 -8.48 -10.72
N LEU A 162 -3.79 -8.12 -10.17
CA LEU A 162 -3.31 -8.69 -8.92
C LEU A 162 -4.22 -8.38 -7.73
N ARG A 163 -4.94 -7.24 -7.73
CA ARG A 163 -5.96 -6.91 -6.71
C ARG A 163 -7.23 -7.75 -6.80
N TRP A 164 -7.42 -8.52 -7.88
CA TRP A 164 -8.56 -9.41 -8.06
C TRP A 164 -8.32 -10.81 -7.51
N ILE A 165 -7.09 -11.32 -7.66
CA ILE A 165 -6.67 -12.68 -7.35
C ILE A 165 -6.97 -13.12 -5.89
N PRO A 166 -6.73 -12.27 -4.86
CA PRO A 166 -6.76 -12.69 -3.45
C PRO A 166 -8.09 -13.22 -2.94
N GLY A 167 -9.21 -12.67 -3.42
CA GLY A 167 -10.48 -12.91 -2.75
C GLY A 167 -11.68 -12.25 -3.41
N ALA A 168 -12.85 -12.65 -2.93
CA ALA A 168 -14.13 -12.20 -3.46
C ALA A 168 -14.50 -10.78 -3.02
N ALA A 169 -14.05 -10.31 -1.85
CA ALA A 169 -14.47 -9.02 -1.31
C ALA A 169 -13.97 -7.83 -2.16
N ARG A 170 -14.89 -6.89 -2.44
CA ARG A 170 -14.72 -5.78 -3.40
C ARG A 170 -14.98 -4.41 -2.77
N ALA A 171 -14.29 -4.09 -1.68
CA ALA A 171 -14.28 -2.74 -1.10
C ALA A 171 -13.04 -1.95 -1.52
N SER A 172 -13.16 -0.63 -1.70
CA SER A 172 -12.07 0.20 -2.23
C SER A 172 -10.84 0.29 -1.31
N VAL A 173 -11.03 0.14 0.01
CA VAL A 173 -9.95 0.12 1.01
C VAL A 173 -9.30 -1.28 1.13
N LEU A 174 -10.02 -2.33 0.70
CA LEU A 174 -9.50 -3.71 0.59
C LEU A 174 -8.77 -3.86 -0.75
N THR A 175 -7.49 -3.52 -0.72
CA THR A 175 -6.59 -3.63 -1.88
C THR A 175 -5.68 -4.85 -1.82
N TYR A 176 -5.59 -5.54 -0.67
CA TYR A 176 -4.75 -6.73 -0.41
C TYR A 176 -3.23 -6.52 -0.52
N ILE A 177 -2.79 -5.81 -1.55
CA ILE A 177 -1.39 -5.54 -1.83
C ILE A 177 -1.15 -4.03 -2.02
N HIS A 178 0.12 -3.67 -1.88
CA HIS A 178 0.69 -2.39 -2.33
C HIS A 178 1.92 -2.67 -3.19
N VAL A 179 2.16 -1.84 -4.20
CA VAL A 179 3.39 -1.87 -5.01
C VAL A 179 3.80 -0.42 -5.26
N SER A 180 5.10 -0.17 -5.34
CA SER A 180 5.64 1.12 -5.77
C SER A 180 5.25 1.42 -7.22
N ASP A 181 4.91 2.67 -7.51
CA ASP A 181 4.51 3.08 -8.86
C ASP A 181 5.74 3.43 -9.72
N GLU A 182 6.77 4.03 -9.11
CA GLU A 182 8.01 4.44 -9.77
C GLU A 182 9.26 4.02 -8.97
N PRO A 183 10.46 3.97 -9.59
CA PRO A 183 11.69 3.62 -8.89
C PRO A 183 12.02 4.53 -7.70
N ALA A 184 11.66 5.82 -7.74
CA ALA A 184 11.81 6.74 -6.62
C ALA A 184 11.04 6.28 -5.38
N ASP A 185 9.87 5.65 -5.58
CA ASP A 185 9.02 5.20 -4.48
C ASP A 185 9.68 4.04 -3.73
N ILE A 186 10.51 3.21 -4.40
CA ILE A 186 11.27 2.13 -3.73
C ILE A 186 12.09 2.71 -2.58
N LEU A 187 12.83 3.79 -2.86
CA LEU A 187 13.72 4.40 -1.87
C LEU A 187 12.93 5.01 -0.72
N ARG A 188 11.91 5.81 -1.05
CA ARG A 188 11.07 6.42 -0.02
C ARG A 188 10.39 5.36 0.85
N GLU A 189 9.80 4.34 0.23
CA GLU A 189 9.11 3.26 0.95
C GLU A 189 10.07 2.49 1.86
N LEU A 190 11.27 2.16 1.37
CA LEU A 190 12.28 1.51 2.21
C LEU A 190 12.64 2.35 3.44
N GLY A 191 12.75 3.68 3.30
CA GLY A 191 12.94 4.59 4.42
C GLY A 191 11.77 4.62 5.40
N VAL A 192 10.53 4.51 4.91
CA VAL A 192 9.32 4.47 5.74
C VAL A 192 9.20 3.15 6.51
N PHE A 193 9.51 2.02 5.88
CA PHE A 193 9.28 0.70 6.46
C PHE A 193 10.40 0.24 7.41
N PHE A 194 11.64 0.60 7.11
CA PHE A 194 12.80 -0.08 7.69
C PHE A 194 13.82 0.89 8.27
N ASP A 195 14.44 0.45 9.36
CA ASP A 195 15.62 1.09 9.91
C ASP A 195 16.84 0.94 8.98
N GLY A 196 17.93 1.64 9.30
CA GLY A 196 19.13 1.64 8.48
C GLY A 196 19.70 0.24 8.16
N PRO A 197 19.91 -0.65 9.15
CA PRO A 197 20.40 -2.00 8.89
C PRO A 197 19.54 -2.80 7.91
N GLU A 198 18.23 -2.84 8.13
CA GLU A 198 17.33 -3.65 7.30
C GLU A 198 17.15 -3.05 5.90
N ARG A 199 17.07 -1.71 5.82
CA ARG A 199 17.05 -0.98 4.54
C ARG A 199 18.29 -1.27 3.71
N ARG A 200 19.49 -1.18 4.29
CA ARG A 200 20.75 -1.50 3.60
C ARG A 200 20.81 -2.95 3.13
N ARG A 201 20.28 -3.90 3.92
CA ARG A 201 20.16 -5.31 3.51
C ARG A 201 19.30 -5.49 2.26
N LEU A 202 18.16 -4.80 2.19
CA LEU A 202 17.25 -4.85 1.04
C LEU A 202 17.86 -4.14 -0.19
N LEU A 203 18.53 -3.00 0.00
CA LEU A 203 19.25 -2.29 -1.07
C LEU A 203 20.40 -3.13 -1.64
N ALA A 204 21.14 -3.87 -0.80
CA ALA A 204 22.19 -4.77 -1.27
C ALA A 204 21.65 -5.93 -2.13
N ALA A 205 20.35 -6.23 -2.04
CA ALA A 205 19.72 -7.30 -2.80
C ALA A 205 19.19 -6.87 -4.19
N LEU A 206 19.32 -5.59 -4.58
CA LEU A 206 18.88 -5.08 -5.88
C LEU A 206 19.48 -5.86 -7.07
N ASP A 207 20.66 -6.44 -6.89
CA ASP A 207 21.38 -7.23 -7.91
C ASP A 207 21.27 -8.73 -7.76
N SER A 208 20.62 -9.17 -6.68
CA SER A 208 20.58 -10.57 -6.36
C SER A 208 19.89 -11.33 -7.50
N ARG A 209 20.56 -12.37 -7.97
CA ARG A 209 19.98 -13.36 -8.88
C ARG A 209 19.42 -14.57 -8.14
N GLN A 210 19.49 -14.55 -6.81
CA GLN A 210 18.99 -15.64 -5.98
C GLN A 210 17.46 -15.63 -5.98
N ASP A 211 16.86 -16.75 -6.40
CA ASP A 211 15.42 -16.96 -6.26
C ASP A 211 15.09 -17.39 -4.83
N VAL A 212 14.43 -16.52 -4.07
CA VAL A 212 14.02 -16.78 -2.68
C VAL A 212 12.55 -17.16 -2.55
N THR A 213 11.88 -17.55 -3.64
CA THR A 213 10.44 -17.89 -3.66
C THR A 213 10.03 -18.89 -2.59
N ARG A 214 10.84 -19.93 -2.37
CA ARG A 214 10.53 -20.94 -1.34
C ARG A 214 10.49 -20.32 0.07
N GLN A 215 11.39 -19.38 0.35
CA GLN A 215 11.46 -18.69 1.64
C GLN A 215 10.26 -17.75 1.80
N VAL A 216 9.90 -17.00 0.76
CA VAL A 216 8.72 -16.14 0.75
C VAL A 216 7.44 -16.94 0.94
N ARG A 217 7.29 -18.10 0.29
CA ARG A 217 6.13 -19.00 0.49
C ARG A 217 6.04 -19.48 1.94
N ALA A 218 7.16 -19.89 2.53
CA ALA A 218 7.18 -20.33 3.92
C ALA A 218 6.81 -19.19 4.87
N ALA A 219 7.34 -17.99 4.66
CA ALA A 219 7.02 -16.80 5.45
C ALA A 219 5.53 -16.40 5.33
N LEU A 220 4.97 -16.45 4.11
CA LEU A 220 3.54 -16.20 3.89
C LEU A 220 2.67 -17.22 4.63
N ALA A 221 2.98 -18.51 4.48
CA ALA A 221 2.23 -19.57 5.15
C ALA A 221 2.27 -19.44 6.68
N ASP A 222 3.41 -19.02 7.24
CA ASP A 222 3.56 -18.78 8.67
C ASP A 222 2.74 -17.57 9.15
N VAL A 223 2.82 -16.44 8.44
CA VAL A 223 2.02 -15.23 8.73
C VAL A 223 0.52 -15.51 8.59
N GLU A 224 0.13 -16.27 7.59
CA GLU A 224 -1.25 -16.74 7.41
C GLU A 224 -1.66 -17.64 8.59
N ALA A 225 -0.90 -18.68 8.92
CA ALA A 225 -1.23 -19.57 10.03
C ALA A 225 -1.44 -18.84 11.37
N GLY A 226 -0.71 -17.75 11.62
CA GLY A 226 -0.85 -16.90 12.82
C GLY A 226 -2.00 -15.89 12.79
N THR A 227 -2.72 -15.74 11.68
CA THR A 227 -3.77 -14.71 11.51
C THR A 227 -5.15 -15.36 11.41
N GLU A 228 -6.18 -14.76 12.03
CA GLU A 228 -7.58 -15.19 11.85
C GLU A 228 -7.97 -15.18 10.37
N ALA A 229 -8.52 -16.30 9.87
CA ALA A 229 -8.98 -16.39 8.49
C ALA A 229 -10.32 -15.67 8.30
N SER A 230 -10.49 -14.97 7.17
CA SER A 230 -11.73 -14.30 6.80
C SER A 230 -11.86 -14.19 5.28
N ASP A 231 -13.08 -14.25 4.76
CA ASP A 231 -13.38 -13.97 3.35
C ASP A 231 -13.59 -12.47 3.07
N LEU A 232 -13.65 -11.65 4.14
CA LEU A 232 -13.96 -10.23 4.14
C LEU A 232 -15.29 -9.88 3.46
N CYS A 233 -16.23 -10.82 3.40
CA CYS A 233 -17.56 -10.61 2.86
C CYS A 233 -18.47 -9.98 3.92
N TRP A 234 -19.00 -8.79 3.61
CA TRP A 234 -19.80 -8.03 4.59
C TRP A 234 -21.19 -8.61 4.81
N GLN A 235 -21.84 -9.22 3.82
CA GLN A 235 -23.18 -9.80 4.02
C GLN A 235 -23.17 -10.98 5.00
N PRO A 236 -22.28 -11.99 4.85
CA PRO A 236 -22.15 -13.05 5.85
C PRO A 236 -21.79 -12.53 7.25
N ALA A 237 -20.99 -11.46 7.34
CA ALA A 237 -20.69 -10.80 8.62
C ALA A 237 -21.94 -10.20 9.28
N LEU A 238 -22.84 -9.59 8.50
CA LEU A 238 -24.12 -9.10 9.00
C LEU A 238 -25.07 -10.26 9.38
N ASP A 239 -25.08 -11.35 8.62
CA ASP A 239 -25.90 -12.54 8.94
C ASP A 239 -25.50 -13.14 10.30
N ARG A 240 -24.19 -13.23 10.57
CA ARG A 240 -23.66 -13.69 11.87
C ARG A 240 -24.03 -12.74 13.01
N LEU A 241 -24.05 -11.44 12.76
CA LEU A 241 -24.47 -10.45 13.76
C LEU A 241 -25.97 -10.56 14.05
N GLU A 242 -26.80 -10.71 13.01
CA GLU A 242 -28.25 -10.89 13.14
C GLU A 242 -28.62 -12.14 13.92
N ALA A 243 -27.94 -13.26 13.65
CA ALA A 243 -28.17 -14.52 14.35
C ALA A 243 -27.97 -14.38 15.87
N GLN A 244 -27.02 -13.55 16.32
CA GLN A 244 -26.77 -13.30 17.74
C GLN A 244 -27.80 -12.38 18.42
N LEU A 245 -28.54 -11.59 17.62
CA LEU A 245 -29.63 -10.74 18.10
C LEU A 245 -30.94 -11.52 18.27
N SER A 246 -31.07 -12.67 17.63
CA SER A 246 -32.28 -13.48 17.74
C SER A 246 -32.56 -13.83 19.21
N GLY A 247 -33.75 -13.46 19.70
CA GLY A 247 -34.15 -13.67 21.08
C GLY A 247 -33.61 -12.66 22.10
N ARG A 248 -32.90 -11.61 21.67
CA ARG A 248 -32.42 -10.53 22.55
C ARG A 248 -33.37 -9.33 22.58
N PRO A 249 -34.12 -9.09 23.68
CA PRO A 249 -35.06 -7.98 23.76
C PRO A 249 -34.38 -6.60 23.84
N ASP A 250 -33.16 -6.54 24.35
CA ASP A 250 -32.33 -5.34 24.44
C ASP A 250 -31.65 -4.95 23.10
N GLY A 251 -31.76 -5.81 22.07
CA GLY A 251 -31.13 -5.64 20.76
C GLY A 251 -31.93 -4.82 19.73
N ALA A 252 -33.07 -4.24 20.09
CA ALA A 252 -34.00 -3.63 19.14
C ALA A 252 -33.40 -2.47 18.31
N GLU A 253 -32.56 -1.64 18.93
CA GLU A 253 -31.88 -0.53 18.25
C GLU A 253 -30.89 -1.06 17.21
N LEU A 254 -30.03 -2.02 17.58
CA LEU A 254 -29.08 -2.65 16.68
C LEU A 254 -29.79 -3.38 15.54
N ALA A 255 -30.88 -4.10 15.82
CA ALA A 255 -31.69 -4.77 14.81
C ALA A 255 -32.27 -3.76 13.79
N THR A 256 -32.76 -2.62 14.28
CA THR A 256 -33.28 -1.54 13.40
C THR A 256 -32.19 -0.97 12.52
N LEU A 257 -31.02 -0.67 13.08
CA LEU A 257 -29.88 -0.16 12.31
C LEU A 257 -29.39 -1.18 11.28
N LEU A 258 -29.29 -2.46 11.67
CA LEU A 258 -28.89 -3.56 10.80
C LEU A 258 -29.82 -3.67 9.57
N GLN A 259 -31.13 -3.60 9.78
CA GLN A 259 -32.10 -3.59 8.69
C GLN A 259 -31.95 -2.37 7.78
N ARG A 260 -31.68 -1.18 8.33
CA ARG A 260 -31.39 0.02 7.53
C ARG A 260 -30.10 -0.12 6.72
N VAL A 261 -29.07 -0.74 7.27
CA VAL A 261 -27.81 -1.02 6.57
C VAL A 261 -28.04 -2.00 5.41
N ARG A 262 -28.73 -3.12 5.66
CA ARG A 262 -29.06 -4.11 4.62
C ARG A 262 -29.86 -3.51 3.47
N SER A 263 -30.81 -2.63 3.78
CA SER A 263 -31.63 -1.97 2.78
C SER A 263 -30.95 -0.77 2.10
N GLY A 264 -29.68 -0.49 2.41
CA GLY A 264 -28.95 0.67 1.89
C GLY A 264 -29.43 2.05 2.39
N ARG A 265 -30.31 2.08 3.41
CA ARG A 265 -30.85 3.30 4.04
C ARG A 265 -29.93 3.88 5.12
N SER A 266 -28.85 3.19 5.47
CA SER A 266 -27.81 3.67 6.37
C SER A 266 -26.44 3.16 5.93
N LYS A 267 -25.41 3.99 6.13
CA LYS A 267 -24.00 3.62 6.02
C LYS A 267 -23.26 3.76 7.36
N ASP A 268 -24.01 3.93 8.45
CA ASP A 268 -23.45 4.21 9.77
C ASP A 268 -22.88 2.95 10.42
N TRP A 269 -21.73 2.52 9.91
CA TRP A 269 -21.00 1.37 10.40
C TRP A 269 -20.44 1.61 11.81
N ARG A 270 -20.15 2.86 12.20
CA ARG A 270 -19.60 3.17 13.53
C ARG A 270 -20.63 2.91 14.62
N SER A 271 -21.85 3.40 14.45
CA SER A 271 -22.94 3.11 15.40
C SER A 271 -23.26 1.62 15.42
N LEU A 272 -23.16 0.93 14.28
CA LEU A 272 -23.32 -0.53 14.21
C LEU A 272 -22.28 -1.27 15.06
N LEU A 273 -21.00 -0.89 14.97
CA LEU A 273 -19.94 -1.46 15.82
C LEU A 273 -20.18 -1.13 17.29
N ALA A 274 -20.46 0.13 17.62
CA ALA A 274 -20.63 0.60 18.99
C ALA A 274 -21.82 -0.09 19.70
N LEU A 275 -22.94 -0.26 19.00
CA LEU A 275 -24.11 -0.97 19.52
C LEU A 275 -23.83 -2.47 19.71
N ALA A 276 -23.10 -3.10 18.79
CA ALA A 276 -22.70 -4.49 18.93
C ALA A 276 -21.76 -4.70 20.15
N ASP A 277 -20.86 -3.74 20.39
CA ASP A 277 -19.98 -3.72 21.56
C ASP A 277 -20.76 -3.51 22.88
N ALA A 278 -21.70 -2.56 22.90
CA ALA A 278 -22.54 -2.31 24.07
C ALA A 278 -23.37 -3.52 24.50
N LEU A 279 -23.77 -4.36 23.54
CA LEU A 279 -24.51 -5.60 23.77
C LEU A 279 -23.61 -6.82 24.04
N GLY A 280 -22.28 -6.63 24.03
CA GLY A 280 -21.30 -7.70 24.24
C GLY A 280 -21.38 -8.83 23.21
N LEU A 281 -21.75 -8.51 21.96
CA LEU A 281 -21.86 -9.50 20.89
C LEU A 281 -20.48 -9.98 20.45
N ARG A 282 -20.36 -11.28 20.16
CA ARG A 282 -19.12 -11.87 19.67
C ARG A 282 -19.00 -11.59 18.18
N TRP A 283 -18.29 -10.52 17.84
CA TRP A 283 -18.12 -10.11 16.45
C TRP A 283 -16.64 -9.99 16.13
N SER A 284 -16.15 -10.85 15.22
CA SER A 284 -14.73 -10.93 14.91
C SER A 284 -14.18 -9.62 14.34
N HIS A 285 -12.88 -9.42 14.48
CA HIS A 285 -12.22 -8.24 13.94
C HIS A 285 -12.44 -8.10 12.44
N TRP A 286 -12.26 -9.19 11.69
CA TRP A 286 -12.39 -9.16 10.23
C TRP A 286 -13.82 -8.99 9.74
N ASP A 287 -14.83 -9.44 10.50
CA ASP A 287 -16.22 -9.16 10.17
C ASP A 287 -16.55 -7.67 10.31
N ARG A 288 -16.03 -7.03 11.36
CA ARG A 288 -16.15 -5.57 11.57
C ARG A 288 -15.45 -4.82 10.45
N VAL A 289 -14.25 -5.26 10.06
CA VAL A 289 -13.50 -4.69 8.92
C VAL A 289 -14.30 -4.84 7.62
N ALA A 290 -14.87 -6.01 7.32
CA ALA A 290 -15.62 -6.25 6.10
C ALA A 290 -16.80 -5.26 5.96
N VAL A 291 -17.56 -5.08 7.04
CA VAL A 291 -18.69 -4.16 7.08
C VAL A 291 -18.25 -2.71 7.00
N ALA A 292 -17.25 -2.29 7.79
CA ALA A 292 -16.75 -0.92 7.77
C ALA A 292 -16.15 -0.56 6.40
N ALA A 293 -15.38 -1.47 5.80
CA ALA A 293 -14.80 -1.31 4.47
C ALA A 293 -15.86 -1.12 3.39
N GLN A 294 -16.97 -1.87 3.45
CA GLN A 294 -18.06 -1.75 2.50
C GLN A 294 -18.82 -0.42 2.63
N LEU A 295 -19.08 0.02 3.86
CA LEU A 295 -19.97 1.14 4.13
C LEU A 295 -19.26 2.50 4.16
N SER A 296 -17.95 2.51 4.44
CA SER A 296 -17.17 3.73 4.56
C SER A 296 -17.15 4.59 3.29
N ALA A 297 -17.20 5.90 3.47
CA ALA A 297 -16.99 6.87 2.39
C ALA A 297 -15.55 6.78 1.84
N ARG A 298 -15.39 6.79 0.51
CA ARG A 298 -14.09 6.51 -0.15
C ARG A 298 -13.15 7.73 -0.11
N HIS A 299 -13.42 8.73 -0.95
CA HIS A 299 -12.56 9.90 -1.12
C HIS A 299 -13.34 11.21 -0.98
N LEU A 300 -12.62 12.26 -0.62
CA LEU A 300 -13.06 13.65 -0.72
C LEU A 300 -12.99 14.10 -2.18
N ALA A 301 -13.79 15.11 -2.54
CA ALA A 301 -13.70 15.78 -3.84
C ALA A 301 -12.50 16.73 -3.86
N ALA A 302 -11.29 16.17 -3.90
CA ALA A 302 -10.02 16.89 -3.92
C ALA A 302 -8.99 16.12 -4.76
N GLU A 303 -7.92 16.81 -5.16
CA GLU A 303 -6.79 16.19 -5.87
C GLU A 303 -5.72 15.71 -4.89
N PRO A 304 -5.06 14.57 -5.17
CA PRO A 304 -3.94 14.11 -4.36
C PRO A 304 -2.76 15.08 -4.45
N VAL A 305 -1.95 15.16 -3.39
CA VAL A 305 -0.75 16.01 -3.39
C VAL A 305 0.20 15.56 -4.50
N ILE A 306 0.36 14.25 -4.65
CA ILE A 306 1.10 13.61 -5.73
C ILE A 306 0.13 12.71 -6.50
N PRO A 307 -0.10 12.96 -7.80
CA PRO A 307 -0.99 12.14 -8.61
C PRO A 307 -0.43 10.72 -8.81
N ASP A 308 -1.33 9.78 -9.09
CA ASP A 308 -0.95 8.43 -9.49
C ASP A 308 -0.22 8.48 -10.84
N VAL A 309 0.86 7.72 -10.96
CA VAL A 309 1.64 7.60 -12.20
C VAL A 309 1.29 6.30 -12.88
N ASN A 310 1.13 6.34 -14.20
CA ASN A 310 0.84 5.16 -14.99
C ASN A 310 2.03 4.78 -15.87
N ARG A 311 1.99 3.57 -16.43
CA ARG A 311 3.03 3.03 -17.30
C ARG A 311 3.33 3.90 -18.52
N SER A 312 2.34 4.63 -19.07
CA SER A 312 2.53 5.37 -20.31
C SER A 312 3.51 6.55 -20.16
N PHE A 313 3.76 7.01 -18.93
CA PHE A 313 4.77 8.02 -18.62
C PHE A 313 6.20 7.52 -18.88
N TRP A 314 6.38 6.20 -18.97
CA TRP A 314 7.65 5.53 -19.21
C TRP A 314 7.79 5.00 -20.64
N SER A 315 6.81 5.20 -21.51
CA SER A 315 6.89 4.78 -22.91
C SER A 315 7.92 5.62 -23.70
N PRO A 316 8.62 5.02 -24.69
CA PRO A 316 9.54 5.76 -25.55
C PRO A 316 8.84 6.94 -26.24
N GLY A 317 9.41 8.14 -26.12
CA GLY A 317 8.87 9.36 -26.73
C GLY A 317 7.78 10.07 -25.92
N SER A 318 7.39 9.55 -24.75
CA SER A 318 6.46 10.27 -23.85
C SER A 318 7.10 11.57 -23.35
N PRO A 319 6.50 12.74 -23.60
CA PRO A 319 7.00 13.99 -23.05
C PRO A 319 6.87 13.95 -21.52
N VAL A 320 7.90 14.43 -20.81
CA VAL A 320 7.78 14.72 -19.38
C VAL A 320 6.69 15.79 -19.24
N PRO A 321 5.59 15.55 -18.51
CA PRO A 321 4.51 16.52 -18.42
C PRO A 321 5.05 17.87 -17.93
N ALA A 322 4.82 18.94 -18.70
CA ALA A 322 5.08 20.30 -18.28
C ALA A 322 4.03 20.69 -17.23
N GLY A 323 4.33 20.47 -15.95
CA GLY A 323 3.41 20.79 -14.86
C GLY A 323 3.40 22.28 -14.56
N ASP A 324 2.21 22.86 -14.38
CA ASP A 324 1.98 24.23 -13.93
C ASP A 324 2.87 24.61 -12.73
N ARG A 325 3.31 25.87 -12.71
CA ARG A 325 4.07 26.43 -11.58
C ARG A 325 3.22 26.30 -10.31
N ILE A 326 3.81 25.75 -9.26
CA ILE A 326 3.26 25.82 -7.91
C ILE A 326 3.11 27.32 -7.59
N PRO A 327 1.91 27.85 -7.31
CA PRO A 327 1.80 29.20 -6.79
C PRO A 327 2.58 29.23 -5.48
N ALA A 328 3.59 30.09 -5.40
CA ALA A 328 4.36 30.28 -4.18
C ALA A 328 3.37 30.52 -3.03
N VAL A 329 3.46 29.70 -1.98
CA VAL A 329 2.82 30.01 -0.71
C VAL A 329 3.45 31.34 -0.27
N PRO A 330 2.68 32.42 -0.06
CA PRO A 330 3.25 33.65 0.44
C PRO A 330 3.84 33.35 1.81
N VAL A 331 5.17 33.40 1.90
CA VAL A 331 5.86 33.48 3.18
C VAL A 331 5.60 34.90 3.66
N ASP A 332 4.72 35.06 4.64
CA ASP A 332 4.57 36.30 5.36
C ASP A 332 5.90 36.59 6.09
N PRO A 333 6.63 37.67 5.78
CA PRO A 333 7.89 37.97 6.44
C PRO A 333 7.70 38.56 7.85
N GLY A 334 6.48 38.59 8.39
CA GLY A 334 6.20 39.10 9.73
C GLY A 334 5.84 38.01 10.75
N GLY A 335 6.82 37.46 11.46
CA GLY A 335 6.53 36.56 12.58
C GLY A 335 7.75 35.96 13.27
N GLY A 336 8.59 36.81 13.90
CA GLY A 336 9.67 36.39 14.80
C GLY A 336 10.94 37.19 14.62
#